data_AF-A0A531JMA2-F1
#
_entry.id   AF-A0A531JMA2-F1
#
_cell.length_a   1.000
_cell.length_b   1.000
_cell.length_c   1.000
_cell.angle_alpha   90.00
_cell.angle_beta   90.00
_cell.angle_gamma   90.00
#
_symmetry.space_group_name_H-M   'P 1'
#
loop_
_entity.id
_entity.type
_entity.pdbx_description
1 polymer ?
#
loop_
_entity_poly.entity_id
_entity_poly.type
_entity_poly.pdbx_seq_one_letter_code
_entity_poly.pdbx_strand_id
1 'polypeptide(L)'
;SLGYRHLDTASTYENESAVGEGLRFSSVPRDEVFVTTKVWLTQLAPGDLERSAEESLNRLGLDTVDLLLIHWPNPEIPLAASIKALNAVRDCGMARHIGVSNFPTELLAEAVRLSNA
;
A
#
# COMPACT_ATOMS: atom_id res chain seq x y z
N SER A 1 -1.22 -24.51 -13.19
CA SER A 1 -1.63 -23.10 -13.12
C SER A 1 -0.61 -22.24 -13.87
N LEU A 2 -0.92 -20.96 -14.15
CA LEU A 2 -0.01 -20.05 -14.87
C LEU A 2 1.18 -19.54 -14.01
N GLY A 3 1.18 -19.78 -12.69
CA GLY A 3 2.36 -19.59 -11.84
C GLY A 3 2.54 -18.20 -11.20
N TYR A 4 1.69 -17.22 -11.46
CA TYR A 4 1.80 -15.89 -10.83
C TYR A 4 1.73 -15.96 -9.30
N ARG A 5 2.61 -15.19 -8.66
CA ARG A 5 2.73 -15.06 -7.19
C ARG A 5 2.85 -13.60 -6.75
N HIS A 6 2.66 -12.65 -7.65
CA HIS A 6 2.64 -11.23 -7.34
C HIS A 6 1.41 -10.61 -7.98
N LEU A 7 0.55 -10.02 -7.15
CA LEU A 7 -0.61 -9.25 -7.54
C LEU A 7 -0.39 -7.79 -7.15
N ASP A 8 -0.64 -6.87 -8.08
CA ASP A 8 -0.57 -5.43 -7.84
C ASP A 8 -1.94 -4.82 -8.16
N THR A 9 -2.50 -4.10 -7.19
CA THR A 9 -3.77 -3.37 -7.30
C THR A 9 -3.62 -1.97 -6.69
N ALA A 10 -4.69 -1.18 -6.60
CA ALA A 10 -4.76 0.10 -5.93
C ALA A 10 -6.21 0.38 -5.53
N SER A 11 -6.42 1.22 -4.51
CA SER A 11 -7.78 1.65 -4.12
C SER A 11 -8.54 2.28 -5.29
N THR A 12 -7.87 3.03 -6.15
CA THR A 12 -8.46 3.69 -7.33
C THR A 12 -8.69 2.78 -8.53
N TYR A 13 -8.22 1.53 -8.52
CA TYR A 13 -8.55 0.58 -9.59
C TYR A 13 -9.93 -0.06 -9.37
N GLU A 14 -10.53 0.17 -8.19
CA GLU A 14 -11.87 -0.30 -7.83
C GLU A 14 -12.05 -1.82 -7.96
N ASN A 15 -10.94 -2.58 -7.81
CA ASN A 15 -10.94 -4.03 -8.00
C ASN A 15 -10.31 -4.81 -6.83
N GLU A 16 -9.96 -4.15 -5.72
CA GLU A 16 -9.38 -4.81 -4.53
C GLU A 16 -10.27 -5.93 -3.99
N SER A 17 -11.60 -5.76 -4.00
CA SER A 17 -12.53 -6.81 -3.59
C SER A 17 -12.47 -8.05 -4.48
N ALA A 18 -12.35 -7.86 -5.80
CA ALA A 18 -12.20 -8.94 -6.77
C ALA A 18 -10.83 -9.64 -6.66
N VAL A 19 -9.77 -8.88 -6.39
CA VAL A 19 -8.44 -9.43 -6.10
C VAL A 19 -8.47 -10.30 -4.84
N GLY A 20 -9.10 -9.80 -3.77
CA GLY A 20 -9.28 -10.53 -2.51
C GLY A 20 -10.10 -11.81 -2.68
N GLU A 21 -11.17 -11.74 -3.47
CA GLU A 21 -11.99 -12.90 -3.83
C GLU A 21 -11.17 -13.95 -4.61
N GLY A 22 -10.40 -13.51 -5.61
CA GLY A 22 -9.50 -14.37 -6.38
C GLY A 22 -8.45 -15.06 -5.50
N LEU A 23 -7.89 -14.36 -4.51
CA LEU A 23 -6.99 -14.94 -3.51
C LEU A 23 -7.67 -16.02 -2.67
N ARG A 24 -8.89 -15.78 -2.19
CA ARG A 24 -9.65 -16.75 -1.37
C ARG A 24 -10.05 -18.02 -2.13
N PHE A 25 -10.38 -17.88 -3.42
CA PHE A 25 -10.70 -19.03 -4.28
C PHE A 25 -9.47 -19.77 -4.78
N SER A 26 -8.30 -19.15 -4.73
CA SER A 26 -7.04 -19.79 -5.12
C SER A 26 -6.69 -20.91 -4.15
N SER A 27 -6.14 -22.01 -4.66
CA SER A 27 -5.52 -23.06 -3.85
C SER A 27 -4.09 -22.73 -3.41
N VAL A 28 -3.56 -21.56 -3.80
CA VAL A 28 -2.21 -21.10 -3.43
C VAL A 28 -2.24 -20.52 -2.01
N PRO A 29 -1.35 -20.97 -1.09
CA PRO A 29 -1.23 -20.40 0.24
C PRO A 29 -0.99 -18.88 0.21
N ARG A 30 -1.61 -18.14 1.14
CA ARG A 30 -1.51 -16.67 1.20
C ARG A 30 -0.05 -16.19 1.34
N ASP A 31 0.77 -16.89 2.10
CA ASP A 31 2.18 -16.59 2.34
C ASP A 31 3.08 -16.82 1.12
N GLU A 32 2.59 -17.53 0.10
CA GLU A 32 3.28 -17.66 -1.20
C GLU A 32 2.93 -16.55 -2.19
N VAL A 33 1.94 -15.68 -1.91
CA VAL A 33 1.50 -14.61 -2.82
C VAL A 33 1.89 -13.25 -2.26
N PHE A 34 2.63 -12.47 -3.03
CA PHE A 34 2.95 -11.09 -2.73
C PHE A 34 1.82 -10.17 -3.23
N VAL A 35 1.21 -9.41 -2.33
CA VAL A 35 0.11 -8.49 -2.65
C VAL A 35 0.56 -7.04 -2.45
N THR A 36 0.50 -6.24 -3.51
CA THR A 36 0.73 -4.80 -3.48
C THR A 36 -0.59 -4.04 -3.62
N THR A 37 -0.81 -3.02 -2.79
CA THR A 37 -1.83 -1.99 -3.03
C THR A 37 -1.28 -0.57 -2.81
N LYS A 38 -2.10 0.46 -3.11
CA LYS A 38 -1.67 1.85 -3.14
C LYS A 38 -2.71 2.80 -2.55
N VAL A 39 -2.26 3.75 -1.75
CA VAL A 39 -3.05 4.86 -1.22
C VAL A 39 -3.11 5.99 -2.24
N TRP A 40 -4.30 6.53 -2.49
CA TRP A 40 -4.48 7.63 -3.44
C TRP A 40 -4.01 8.97 -2.87
N LEU A 41 -3.60 9.88 -3.77
CA LEU A 41 -2.96 11.14 -3.40
C LEU A 41 -3.85 12.07 -2.54
N THR A 42 -5.17 11.92 -2.60
CA THR A 42 -6.12 12.71 -1.78
C THR A 42 -6.29 12.16 -0.36
N GLN A 43 -5.67 11.02 -0.03
CA GLN A 43 -5.79 10.33 1.25
C GLN A 43 -4.44 10.23 1.97
N LEU A 44 -3.53 11.20 1.77
CA LEU A 44 -2.17 11.16 2.34
C LEU A 44 -2.01 11.93 3.65
N ALA A 45 -3.05 12.63 4.10
CA ALA A 45 -2.97 13.36 5.36
C ALA A 45 -2.87 12.37 6.55
N PRO A 46 -2.26 12.78 7.68
CA PRO A 46 -2.21 11.95 8.89
C PRO A 46 -3.60 11.48 9.31
N GLY A 47 -3.74 10.19 9.59
CA GLY A 47 -5.00 9.54 9.89
C GLY A 47 -5.78 9.11 8.64
N ASP A 48 -5.73 9.87 7.54
CA ASP A 48 -6.42 9.51 6.30
C ASP A 48 -5.70 8.36 5.57
N LEU A 49 -4.36 8.37 5.60
CA LEU A 49 -3.53 7.34 5.00
C LEU A 49 -3.74 6.00 5.70
N GLU A 50 -3.72 6.00 7.03
CA GLU A 50 -3.96 4.82 7.85
C GLU A 50 -5.38 4.26 7.60
N ARG A 51 -6.40 5.13 7.57
CA ARG A 51 -7.78 4.71 7.23
C ARG A 51 -7.88 4.15 5.81
N SER A 52 -7.24 4.78 4.83
CA SER A 52 -7.22 4.28 3.44
C SER A 52 -6.59 2.88 3.36
N ALA A 53 -5.50 2.65 4.08
CA ALA A 53 -4.85 1.35 4.16
C ALA A 53 -5.75 0.29 4.85
N GLU A 54 -6.43 0.64 5.94
CA GLU A 54 -7.40 -0.24 6.61
C GLU A 54 -8.57 -0.59 5.68
N GLU A 55 -9.12 0.38 4.95
CA GLU A 55 -10.17 0.16 3.97
C GLU A 55 -9.72 -0.77 2.83
N SER A 56 -8.50 -0.62 2.34
CA SER A 56 -7.89 -1.52 1.34
C SER A 56 -7.76 -2.94 1.89
N LEU A 57 -7.28 -3.11 3.12
CA LEU A 57 -7.20 -4.41 3.79
C LEU A 57 -8.58 -5.07 3.92
N ASN A 58 -9.60 -4.29 4.30
CA ASN A 58 -10.99 -4.75 4.37
C ASN A 58 -11.52 -5.21 3.00
N ARG A 59 -11.27 -4.44 1.93
CA ARG A 59 -11.67 -4.83 0.56
C ARG A 59 -10.94 -6.11 0.11
N LEU A 60 -9.63 -6.20 0.34
CA LEU A 60 -8.84 -7.38 0.02
C LEU A 60 -9.21 -8.59 0.90
N GLY A 61 -9.78 -8.37 2.08
CA GLY A 61 -10.01 -9.39 3.10
C GLY A 61 -8.71 -9.97 3.63
N LEU A 62 -7.74 -9.10 3.92
CA LEU A 62 -6.41 -9.42 4.44
C LEU A 62 -6.14 -8.61 5.71
N ASP A 63 -5.37 -9.18 6.64
CA ASP A 63 -4.87 -8.43 7.80
C ASP A 63 -3.60 -7.63 7.47
N THR A 64 -2.86 -8.04 6.43
CA THR A 64 -1.62 -7.41 5.99
C THR A 64 -1.42 -7.54 4.48
N VAL A 65 -0.93 -6.47 3.85
CA VAL A 65 -0.38 -6.50 2.48
C VAL A 65 1.13 -6.66 2.51
N ASP A 66 1.71 -7.21 1.45
CA ASP A 66 3.15 -7.36 1.37
C ASP A 66 3.83 -6.02 1.05
N LEU A 67 3.19 -5.17 0.25
CA LEU A 67 3.66 -3.81 -0.05
C LEU A 67 2.52 -2.80 -0.11
N LEU A 68 2.65 -1.70 0.62
CA LEU A 68 1.79 -0.53 0.48
C LEU A 68 2.57 0.64 -0.13
N LEU A 69 2.02 1.26 -1.17
CA LEU A 69 2.63 2.41 -1.84
C LEU A 69 1.81 3.69 -1.67
N ILE A 70 2.48 4.83 -1.58
CA ILE A 70 1.88 6.10 -2.01
C ILE A 70 1.78 6.06 -3.54
N HIS A 71 0.56 6.17 -4.10
CA HIS A 71 0.35 5.99 -5.54
C HIS A 71 0.93 7.16 -6.36
N TRP A 72 0.72 8.39 -5.89
CA TRP A 72 1.27 9.62 -6.47
C TRP A 72 1.57 10.62 -5.35
N PRO A 73 2.59 11.47 -5.48
CA PRO A 73 2.81 12.53 -4.51
C PRO A 73 1.68 13.56 -4.56
N ASN A 74 1.41 14.20 -3.43
CA ASN A 74 0.50 15.34 -3.33
C ASN A 74 1.26 16.55 -2.78
N PRO A 75 1.48 17.62 -3.59
CA PRO A 75 2.24 18.79 -3.14
C PRO A 75 1.52 19.62 -2.07
N GLU A 76 0.22 19.43 -1.88
CA GLU A 76 -0.57 20.13 -0.85
C GLU A 76 -0.41 19.50 0.54
N ILE A 77 0.10 18.27 0.62
CA ILE A 77 0.27 17.52 1.86
C ILE A 77 1.78 17.37 2.13
N PRO A 78 2.29 17.83 3.29
CA PRO A 78 3.71 17.72 3.60
C PRO A 78 4.21 16.27 3.52
N LEU A 79 5.24 16.01 2.72
CA LEU A 79 5.77 14.67 2.51
C LEU A 79 6.15 13.97 3.83
N ALA A 80 6.76 14.70 4.76
CA ALA A 80 7.11 14.19 6.08
C ALA A 80 5.91 13.63 6.85
N ALA A 81 4.73 14.23 6.69
CA ALA A 81 3.51 13.75 7.32
C ALA A 81 3.06 12.42 6.71
N SER A 82 3.03 12.33 5.37
CA SER A 82 2.66 11.11 4.65
C SER A 82 3.63 9.96 4.92
N ILE A 83 4.95 10.25 4.92
CA ILE A 83 5.98 9.23 5.21
C ILE A 83 5.89 8.76 6.67
N LYS A 84 5.62 9.66 7.62
CA LYS A 84 5.39 9.27 9.02
C LYS A 84 4.19 8.32 9.15
N ALA A 85 3.08 8.62 8.50
CA ALA A 85 1.89 7.77 8.49
C ALA A 85 2.18 6.41 7.81
N LEU A 86 2.92 6.41 6.70
CA LEU A 86 3.32 5.19 5.99
C LEU A 86 4.21 4.28 6.88
N ASN A 87 5.14 4.86 7.63
CA ASN A 87 5.92 4.10 8.63
C ASN A 87 5.03 3.52 9.73
N ALA A 88 4.06 4.29 10.24
CA ALA A 88 3.13 3.80 11.26
C ALA A 88 2.30 2.60 10.77
N VAL A 89 1.84 2.62 9.52
CA VAL A 89 1.16 1.48 8.87
C VAL A 89 2.04 0.23 8.81
N ARG A 90 3.33 0.38 8.54
CA ARG A 90 4.28 -0.75 8.60
C ARG A 90 4.45 -1.24 10.04
N ASP A 91 4.70 -0.32 10.96
CA ASP A 91 5.03 -0.63 12.36
C ASP A 91 3.84 -1.30 13.09
N CYS A 92 2.60 -1.01 12.70
CA CYS A 92 1.42 -1.70 13.23
C CYS A 92 1.07 -3.02 12.49
N GLY A 93 1.84 -3.41 11.48
CA GLY A 93 1.71 -4.69 10.78
C GLY A 93 0.72 -4.73 9.61
N MET A 94 0.06 -3.61 9.28
CA MET A 94 -0.87 -3.52 8.16
C MET A 94 -0.16 -3.69 6.79
N ALA A 95 1.13 -3.38 6.72
CA ALA A 95 1.96 -3.66 5.55
C ALA A 95 3.33 -4.20 5.98
N ARG A 96 3.85 -5.23 5.28
CA ARG A 96 5.21 -5.75 5.53
C ARG A 96 6.29 -4.81 5.01
N HIS A 97 6.06 -4.26 3.83
CA HIS A 97 6.93 -3.29 3.19
C HIS A 97 6.13 -2.04 2.81
N ILE A 98 6.84 -0.93 2.69
CA ILE A 98 6.27 0.34 2.26
C ILE A 98 7.12 0.96 1.16
N GLY A 99 6.51 1.80 0.34
CA GLY A 99 7.22 2.52 -0.71
C GLY A 99 6.41 3.63 -1.35
N VAL A 100 6.91 4.11 -2.48
CA VAL A 100 6.32 5.21 -3.23
C VAL A 100 6.27 4.87 -4.71
N SER A 101 5.31 5.45 -5.43
CA SER A 101 5.17 5.34 -6.88
C SER A 101 5.07 6.73 -7.50
N ASN A 102 5.61 6.89 -8.70
CA ASN A 102 5.62 8.16 -9.44
C ASN A 102 6.34 9.31 -8.73
N PHE A 103 7.35 9.01 -7.91
CA PHE A 103 8.19 10.02 -7.25
C PHE A 103 9.40 10.37 -8.13
N PRO A 104 9.62 11.66 -8.47
CA PRO A 104 10.88 12.13 -9.03
C PRO A 104 12.05 11.81 -8.08
N THR A 105 13.27 11.77 -8.62
CA THR A 105 14.48 11.36 -7.87
C THR A 105 14.72 12.19 -6.61
N GLU A 106 14.53 13.50 -6.66
CA GLU A 106 14.69 14.39 -5.51
C GLU A 106 13.68 14.07 -4.39
N LEU A 107 12.42 13.86 -4.78
CA LEU A 107 11.34 13.53 -3.86
C LEU A 107 11.51 12.12 -3.28
N LEU A 108 11.97 11.16 -4.08
CA LEU A 108 12.33 9.82 -3.61
C LEU A 108 13.47 9.88 -2.59
N ALA A 109 14.53 10.65 -2.88
CA ALA A 109 15.64 10.81 -1.94
C ALA A 109 15.19 11.46 -0.63
N GLU A 110 14.23 12.39 -0.68
CA GLU A 110 13.62 12.96 0.51
C GLU A 110 12.78 11.93 1.28
N ALA A 111 11.94 11.16 0.60
CA ALA A 111 11.15 10.08 1.21
C ALA A 111 12.04 9.06 1.93
N VAL A 112 13.18 8.68 1.33
CA VAL A 112 14.17 7.79 1.96
C VAL A 112 14.74 8.40 3.23
N ARG A 113 15.10 9.69 3.22
CA ARG A 113 15.62 10.37 4.43
C ARG A 113 14.60 10.47 5.56
N LEU A 114 13.32 10.60 5.22
CA LEU A 114 12.22 10.74 6.17
C LEU A 114 11.74 9.38 6.74
N SER A 115 12.05 8.28 6.05
CA SER A 115 11.59 6.95 6.42
C SER A 115 12.50 6.29 7.46
N ASN A 116 11.91 5.48 8.35
CA ASN A 116 12.65 4.60 9.26
C ASN A 116 12.54 3.12 8.84
N ALA A 117 12.00 2.85 7.64
CA ALA A 117 11.95 1.53 7.00
C ALA A 117 13.34 0.98 6.64
#